data_AF-A0A2X1PJ77-F1
#
_entry.id   AF-A0A2X1PJ77-F1
#
_cell.length_a   1.000
_cell.length_b   1.000
_cell.length_c   1.000
_cell.angle_alpha   90.00
_cell.angle_beta   90.00
_cell.angle_gamma   90.00
#
_symmetry.space_group_name_H-M   'P 1'
#
loop_
_entity.id
_entity.type
_entity.pdbx_description
1 polymer ?
#
loop_
_entity_poly.entity_id
_entity_poly.type
_entity_poly.pdbx_seq_one_letter_code
_entity_poly.pdbx_strand_id
1 'polypeptide(L)'
;MKDRPLIAVINQYISENKIFDPVLEGLSSAVRYDKTYFDKIVASLLPLLEKLTTGKTAELLSPDYTDIHDERPIFDWESIIRKRGIVYVGLDALSDATVAAAVGNSMFADLVSMAGHIYKFGVDEGLPDAFKTKSKPPKINLHCDEFNELMGDEFIPLINKGRGAGMQVTAYTQTLSDIEARIGSKAKTGQTTGNFNTLLMCRVKEPATAEFFNASAQRCHNLSKHGDIKYDR
;
A
#
# COMPACT_ATOMS: atom_id res chain seq x y z
N MET A 1 -28.25 -26.64 -1.02
CA MET A 1 -28.61 -26.25 0.37
C MET A 1 -29.18 -27.38 1.23
N LYS A 2 -29.66 -28.51 0.68
CA LYS A 2 -30.14 -29.66 1.49
C LYS A 2 -29.03 -30.49 2.18
N ASP A 3 -27.77 -30.36 1.76
CA ASP A 3 -26.67 -31.18 2.26
C ASP A 3 -25.98 -30.65 3.53
N ARG A 4 -26.42 -29.53 4.10
CA ARG A 4 -25.82 -28.95 5.32
C ARG A 4 -26.89 -28.37 6.26
N PRO A 5 -27.62 -29.22 7.01
CA PRO A 5 -28.78 -28.81 7.81
C PRO A 5 -28.46 -27.77 8.88
N LEU A 6 -27.26 -27.80 9.46
CA LEU A 6 -26.79 -26.82 10.46
C LEU A 6 -26.70 -25.39 9.90
N ILE A 7 -26.25 -25.24 8.64
CA ILE A 7 -26.16 -23.94 7.97
C ILE A 7 -27.55 -23.38 7.66
N ALA A 8 -28.50 -24.25 7.33
CA ALA A 8 -29.88 -23.85 7.11
C ALA A 8 -30.52 -23.33 8.41
N VAL A 9 -30.32 -24.03 9.53
CA VAL A 9 -30.85 -23.64 10.85
C VAL A 9 -30.24 -22.32 11.33
N ILE A 10 -28.92 -22.14 11.20
CA ILE A 10 -28.25 -20.88 11.59
C ILE A 10 -28.74 -19.71 10.72
N ASN A 11 -28.89 -19.90 9.41
CA ASN A 11 -29.41 -18.85 8.53
C ASN A 11 -30.87 -18.49 8.82
N GLN A 12 -31.68 -19.50 9.15
CA GLN A 12 -33.06 -19.29 9.54
C GLN A 12 -33.15 -18.49 10.85
N TYR A 13 -32.35 -18.85 11.85
CA TYR A 13 -32.27 -18.10 13.11
C TYR A 13 -31.79 -16.65 12.93
N ILE A 14 -30.79 -16.40 12.08
CA ILE A 14 -30.29 -15.05 11.79
C ILE A 14 -31.37 -14.22 11.07
N SER A 15 -32.09 -14.82 10.12
CA SER A 15 -33.15 -14.15 9.35
C SER A 15 -34.38 -13.84 10.22
N GLU A 16 -34.75 -14.75 11.13
CA GLU A 16 -35.88 -14.60 12.04
C GLU A 16 -35.61 -13.55 13.12
N ASN A 17 -34.38 -13.45 13.62
CA ASN A 17 -34.00 -12.49 14.67
C ASN A 17 -33.53 -11.13 14.13
N LYS A 18 -33.48 -10.93 12.81
CA LYS A 18 -33.05 -9.67 12.16
C LYS A 18 -31.74 -9.10 12.71
N ILE A 19 -30.79 -9.98 13.06
CA ILE A 19 -29.49 -9.58 13.60
C ILE A 19 -28.66 -9.06 12.43
N PHE A 20 -28.46 -7.74 12.36
CA PHE A 20 -27.57 -7.14 11.38
C PHE A 20 -26.19 -6.91 12.01
N ASP A 21 -25.25 -7.77 11.65
CA ASP A 21 -23.84 -7.65 12.02
C ASP A 21 -22.99 -7.91 10.75
N PRO A 22 -22.15 -6.95 10.32
CA PRO A 22 -21.33 -7.08 9.11
C PRO A 22 -20.35 -8.27 9.16
N VAL A 23 -19.85 -8.62 10.35
CA VAL A 23 -18.94 -9.77 10.56
C VAL A 23 -19.72 -11.07 10.46
N LEU A 24 -20.92 -11.14 11.05
CA LEU A 24 -21.80 -12.31 10.96
C LEU A 24 -22.26 -12.58 9.52
N GLU A 25 -22.56 -11.52 8.76
CA GLU A 25 -22.93 -11.61 7.35
C GLU A 25 -21.74 -12.11 6.51
N GLY A 26 -20.53 -11.59 6.77
CA GLY A 26 -19.29 -12.08 6.17
C GLY A 26 -19.04 -13.57 6.44
N LEU A 27 -19.15 -14.00 7.70
CA LEU A 27 -18.99 -15.40 8.11
C LEU A 27 -20.06 -16.31 7.50
N SER A 28 -21.32 -15.86 7.46
CA SER A 28 -22.41 -16.61 6.82
C SER A 28 -22.16 -16.77 5.31
N SER A 29 -21.68 -15.72 4.64
CA SER A 29 -21.33 -15.76 3.22
C SER A 29 -20.18 -16.74 2.93
N ALA A 30 -19.16 -16.76 3.78
CA ALA A 30 -18.02 -17.68 3.68
C ALA A 30 -18.46 -19.16 3.74
N VAL A 31 -19.42 -19.44 4.62
CA VAL A 31 -20.00 -20.78 4.84
C VAL A 31 -20.97 -21.20 3.72
N ARG A 32 -21.53 -20.23 2.99
CA ARG A 32 -22.46 -20.43 1.86
C ARG A 32 -21.77 -20.78 0.54
N TYR A 33 -20.47 -20.49 0.39
CA TYR A 33 -19.78 -20.80 -0.86
C TYR A 33 -19.77 -22.31 -1.14
N ASP A 34 -19.98 -22.66 -2.41
CA ASP A 34 -19.84 -24.02 -2.90
C ASP A 34 -18.45 -24.54 -2.55
N LYS A 35 -18.36 -25.81 -2.13
CA LYS A 35 -17.09 -26.50 -1.86
C LYS A 35 -16.08 -26.26 -2.98
N THR A 36 -16.52 -26.26 -4.24
CA THR A 36 -15.70 -26.02 -5.43
C THR A 36 -15.17 -24.59 -5.55
N TYR A 37 -15.91 -23.58 -5.06
CA TYR A 37 -15.47 -22.19 -5.03
C TYR A 37 -14.50 -21.95 -3.87
N PHE A 38 -14.79 -22.54 -2.70
CA PHE A 38 -13.89 -22.54 -1.56
C PHE A 38 -12.57 -23.23 -1.92
N ASP A 39 -12.61 -24.41 -2.55
CA ASP A 39 -11.44 -25.16 -3.00
C ASP A 39 -10.60 -24.35 -4.01
N LYS A 40 -11.22 -23.54 -4.88
CA LYS A 40 -10.51 -22.63 -5.80
C LYS A 40 -9.79 -21.49 -5.07
N ILE A 41 -10.42 -20.88 -4.07
CA ILE A 41 -9.79 -19.81 -3.27
C ILE A 41 -8.65 -20.40 -2.44
N VAL A 42 -8.92 -21.51 -1.75
CA VAL A 42 -7.99 -22.19 -0.85
C VAL A 42 -6.78 -22.72 -1.62
N ALA A 43 -6.95 -23.21 -2.85
CA ALA A 43 -5.86 -23.71 -3.68
C ALA A 43 -4.76 -22.66 -3.97
N SER A 44 -5.11 -21.37 -4.06
CA SER A 44 -4.13 -20.29 -4.23
C SER A 44 -3.79 -19.57 -2.92
N LEU A 45 -4.74 -19.49 -1.98
CA LEU A 45 -4.57 -18.75 -0.73
C LEU A 45 -3.72 -19.52 0.29
N LEU A 46 -3.91 -20.83 0.44
CA LEU A 46 -3.14 -21.63 1.40
C LEU A 46 -1.64 -21.64 1.09
N PRO A 47 -1.19 -21.88 -0.16
CA PRO A 47 0.23 -21.84 -0.47
C PRO A 47 0.85 -20.45 -0.22
N LEU A 48 0.07 -19.38 -0.44
CA LEU A 48 0.53 -18.02 -0.14
C LEU A 48 0.70 -17.81 1.36
N LEU A 49 -0.31 -18.18 2.15
CA LEU A 49 -0.25 -18.10 3.61
C LEU A 49 0.90 -18.94 4.16
N GLU A 50 1.08 -20.16 3.66
CA GLU A 50 2.18 -21.04 4.06
C GLU A 50 3.54 -20.41 3.77
N LYS A 51 3.71 -19.77 2.60
CA LYS A 51 4.93 -19.01 2.29
C LYS A 51 5.15 -17.79 3.18
N LEU A 52 4.08 -17.11 3.61
CA LEU A 52 4.17 -15.94 4.51
C LEU A 52 4.43 -16.35 5.96
N THR A 53 3.98 -17.53 6.38
CA THR A 53 4.13 -18.05 7.75
C THR A 53 5.27 -19.05 7.89
N THR A 54 6.17 -19.18 6.91
CA THR A 54 7.35 -20.05 7.00
C THR A 54 8.66 -19.27 6.95
N GLY A 55 9.68 -19.80 7.63
CA GLY A 55 11.03 -19.26 7.64
C GLY A 55 11.11 -17.82 8.15
N LYS A 56 12.03 -17.04 7.57
CA LYS A 56 12.35 -15.67 8.02
C LYS A 56 11.22 -14.66 7.81
N THR A 57 10.33 -14.90 6.84
CA THR A 57 9.18 -14.02 6.57
C THR A 57 8.17 -14.07 7.71
N ALA A 58 7.94 -15.27 8.26
CA ALA A 58 7.06 -15.48 9.41
C ALA A 58 7.55 -14.71 10.64
N GLU A 59 8.84 -14.81 10.90
CA GLU A 59 9.48 -14.12 12.02
C GLU A 59 9.43 -12.59 11.88
N LEU A 60 9.38 -12.08 10.65
CA LEU A 60 9.26 -10.64 10.37
C LEU A 60 7.82 -10.13 10.52
N LEU A 61 6.83 -10.93 10.08
CA LEU A 61 5.41 -10.56 10.13
C LEU A 61 4.77 -10.84 11.49
N SER A 62 5.26 -11.86 12.20
CA SER A 62 4.75 -12.34 13.49
C SER A 62 5.91 -12.67 14.43
N PRO A 63 6.64 -11.64 14.92
CA PRO A 63 7.76 -11.83 15.84
C PRO A 63 7.30 -12.40 17.19
N ASP A 64 8.13 -13.24 17.79
CA ASP A 64 7.89 -13.80 19.12
C ASP A 64 8.45 -12.86 20.21
N TYR A 65 7.56 -12.16 20.90
CA TYR A 65 7.92 -11.24 21.98
C TYR A 65 8.45 -11.94 23.23
N THR A 66 8.32 -13.27 23.31
CA THR A 66 8.75 -14.07 24.47
C THR A 66 10.11 -14.72 24.28
N ASP A 67 10.65 -14.69 23.05
CA ASP A 67 11.97 -15.23 22.77
C ASP A 67 13.07 -14.25 23.23
N ILE A 68 13.67 -14.56 24.38
CA ILE A 68 14.77 -13.78 24.96
C ILE A 68 16.10 -13.94 24.19
N HIS A 69 16.19 -14.91 23.28
CA HIS A 69 17.36 -15.14 22.44
C HIS A 69 17.25 -14.45 21.07
N ASP A 70 16.09 -13.90 20.74
CA ASP A 70 15.91 -13.08 19.54
C ASP A 70 16.43 -11.65 19.78
N GLU A 71 17.65 -11.39 19.31
CA GLU A 71 18.28 -10.07 19.40
C GLU A 71 17.70 -9.04 18.42
N ARG A 72 16.76 -9.44 17.53
CA ARG A 72 16.21 -8.53 16.53
C ARG A 72 15.33 -7.46 17.18
N PRO A 73 15.47 -6.19 16.79
CA PRO A 73 14.59 -5.15 17.27
C PRO A 73 13.18 -5.33 16.67
N ILE A 74 12.21 -5.66 17.52
CA ILE A 74 10.79 -5.62 17.16
C ILE A 74 10.34 -4.16 17.20
N PHE A 75 9.65 -3.70 16.16
CA PHE A 75 9.15 -2.34 16.08
C PHE A 75 7.79 -2.28 15.40
N ASP A 76 7.05 -1.23 15.73
CA ASP A 76 5.87 -0.79 15.02
C ASP A 76 6.15 0.54 14.28
N TRP A 77 5.35 0.83 13.25
CA TRP A 77 5.52 2.03 12.43
C TRP A 77 5.38 3.33 13.25
N GLU A 78 4.54 3.34 14.28
CA GLU A 78 4.32 4.52 15.11
C GLU A 78 5.59 4.88 15.90
N SER A 79 6.19 3.89 16.55
CA SER A 79 7.46 4.01 17.26
C SER A 79 8.59 4.48 16.34
N ILE A 80 8.68 3.92 15.13
CA ILE A 80 9.70 4.33 14.14
C ILE A 80 9.49 5.79 13.71
N ILE A 81 8.26 6.18 13.37
CA ILE A 81 7.94 7.54 12.91
C ILE A 81 8.23 8.56 14.02
N ARG A 82 7.84 8.25 15.27
CA ARG A 82 8.09 9.10 16.44
C ARG A 82 9.58 9.27 16.71
N LYS A 83 10.36 8.19 16.62
CA LYS A 83 11.82 8.20 16.81
C LYS A 83 12.59 8.74 15.60
N ARG A 84 11.91 9.02 14.49
CA ARG A 84 12.53 9.38 13.19
C ARG A 84 13.54 8.34 12.72
N GLY A 85 13.19 7.06 12.89
CA GLY A 85 14.00 5.93 12.47
C GLY A 85 14.05 5.80 10.94
N ILE A 86 15.05 5.05 10.48
CA ILE A 86 15.22 4.68 9.07
C ILE A 86 14.98 3.17 8.99
N VAL A 87 14.08 2.76 8.10
CA VAL A 87 13.78 1.34 7.84
C VAL A 87 14.20 1.02 6.42
N TYR A 88 15.02 -0.02 6.26
CA TYR A 88 15.42 -0.56 4.97
C TYR A 88 14.73 -1.91 4.76
N VAL A 89 14.12 -2.10 3.60
CA VAL A 89 13.37 -3.32 3.28
C VAL A 89 13.91 -3.91 1.99
N GLY A 90 14.50 -5.11 2.08
CA GLY A 90 14.92 -5.89 0.92
C GLY A 90 13.99 -7.07 0.73
N LEU A 91 13.08 -6.98 -0.26
CA LEU A 91 12.03 -7.99 -0.48
C LEU A 91 12.50 -9.22 -1.29
N ASP A 92 13.74 -9.21 -1.79
CA ASP A 92 14.33 -10.27 -2.63
C ASP A 92 13.35 -10.77 -3.73
N ALA A 93 12.76 -9.83 -4.46
CA ALA A 93 11.73 -10.10 -5.48
C ALA A 93 12.22 -10.99 -6.63
N LEU A 94 13.54 -11.08 -6.84
CA LEU A 94 14.15 -11.98 -7.83
C LEU A 94 13.99 -13.45 -7.46
N SER A 95 13.99 -13.78 -6.16
CA SER A 95 13.87 -15.16 -5.67
C SER A 95 12.41 -15.61 -5.61
N ASP A 96 11.51 -14.77 -5.10
CA ASP A 96 10.07 -15.05 -5.08
C ASP A 96 9.25 -13.76 -5.18
N ALA A 97 8.94 -13.37 -6.42
CA ALA A 97 8.14 -12.17 -6.70
C ALA A 97 6.74 -12.20 -6.07
N THR A 98 6.16 -13.39 -5.82
CA THR A 98 4.82 -13.49 -5.24
C THR A 98 4.86 -13.15 -3.75
N VAL A 99 5.84 -13.67 -3.02
CA VAL A 99 6.04 -13.35 -1.60
C VAL A 99 6.48 -11.90 -1.43
N ALA A 100 7.41 -11.44 -2.25
CA ALA A 100 7.88 -10.05 -2.24
C ALA A 100 6.73 -9.06 -2.44
N ALA A 101 5.86 -9.31 -3.43
CA ALA A 101 4.69 -8.48 -3.67
C ALA A 101 3.69 -8.55 -2.51
N ALA A 102 3.44 -9.72 -1.94
CA ALA A 102 2.52 -9.87 -0.81
C ALA A 102 3.02 -9.13 0.45
N VAL A 103 4.29 -9.31 0.81
CA VAL A 103 4.91 -8.63 1.95
C VAL A 103 4.98 -7.12 1.71
N GLY A 104 5.35 -6.69 0.50
CA GLY A 104 5.38 -5.28 0.11
C GLY A 104 4.01 -4.62 0.18
N ASN A 105 2.97 -5.27 -0.36
CA ASN A 105 1.59 -4.75 -0.28
C ASN A 105 1.08 -4.71 1.15
N SER A 106 1.39 -5.70 1.99
CA SER A 106 1.05 -5.67 3.42
C SER A 106 1.70 -4.48 4.12
N MET A 107 2.98 -4.24 3.85
CA MET A 107 3.71 -3.08 4.37
C MET A 107 3.06 -1.76 3.93
N PHE A 108 2.67 -1.63 2.67
CA PHE A 108 1.99 -0.41 2.20
C PHE A 108 0.60 -0.25 2.81
N ALA A 109 -0.16 -1.33 3.01
CA ALA A 109 -1.44 -1.28 3.67
C ALA A 109 -1.31 -0.73 5.11
N ASP A 110 -0.30 -1.19 5.85
CA ASP A 110 0.00 -0.69 7.19
C ASP A 110 0.40 0.79 7.16
N LEU A 111 1.24 1.21 6.21
CA LEU A 111 1.62 2.61 6.05
C LEU A 111 0.43 3.50 5.66
N VAL A 112 -0.50 3.02 4.83
CA VAL A 112 -1.74 3.74 4.49
C VAL A 112 -2.63 3.88 5.73
N SER A 113 -2.74 2.83 6.53
CA SER A 113 -3.48 2.85 7.80
C SER A 113 -2.87 3.87 8.77
N MET A 114 -1.54 3.83 8.95
CA MET A 114 -0.80 4.78 9.78
C MET A 114 -0.92 6.21 9.26
N ALA A 115 -0.85 6.44 7.95
CA ALA A 115 -1.08 7.75 7.38
C ALA A 115 -2.51 8.24 7.68
N GLY A 116 -3.51 7.37 7.59
CA GLY A 116 -4.88 7.68 7.98
C GLY A 116 -5.02 8.02 9.46
N HIS A 117 -4.31 7.31 10.34
CA HIS A 117 -4.25 7.57 11.77
C HIS A 117 -3.62 8.93 12.08
N ILE A 118 -2.42 9.18 11.56
CA ILE A 118 -1.68 10.44 11.73
C ILE A 118 -2.49 11.64 11.22
N TYR A 119 -3.20 11.47 10.11
CA TYR A 119 -4.05 12.52 9.56
C TYR A 119 -5.22 12.88 10.49
N LYS A 120 -5.82 11.89 11.16
CA LYS A 120 -6.99 12.10 12.03
C LYS A 120 -6.61 12.58 13.43
N PHE A 121 -5.60 11.97 14.03
CA PHE A 121 -5.30 12.12 15.46
C PHE A 121 -3.95 12.80 15.74
N GLY A 122 -3.13 13.00 14.70
CA GLY A 122 -1.76 13.48 14.84
C GLY A 122 -0.79 12.37 15.26
N VAL A 123 0.50 12.72 15.31
CA VAL A 123 1.54 11.76 15.73
C VAL A 123 1.66 11.68 17.25
N ASP A 124 1.10 12.64 18.01
CA ASP A 124 1.26 12.72 19.47
C ASP A 124 0.04 12.24 20.26
N GLU A 125 -0.84 11.45 19.63
CA GLU A 125 -1.98 10.86 20.32
C GLU A 125 -1.48 10.03 21.52
N GLY A 126 -2.15 10.17 22.67
CA GLY A 126 -1.78 9.50 23.93
C GLY A 126 -0.67 10.17 24.76
N LEU A 127 0.05 11.18 24.25
CA LEU A 127 1.07 11.89 25.03
C LEU A 127 0.47 12.96 25.96
N PRO A 128 1.05 13.20 27.16
CA PRO A 128 0.71 14.35 28.00
C PRO A 128 0.89 15.67 27.23
N ASP A 129 0.03 16.66 27.48
CA ASP A 129 0.02 17.93 26.74
C ASP A 129 1.37 18.66 26.70
N ALA A 130 2.26 18.39 27.67
CA ALA A 130 3.62 18.90 27.72
C ALA A 130 4.55 18.41 26.59
N PHE A 131 4.25 17.24 26.01
CA PHE A 131 5.03 16.62 24.92
C PHE A 131 4.32 16.66 23.57
N LYS A 132 3.08 17.17 23.51
CA LYS A 132 2.36 17.33 22.24
C LYS A 132 3.03 18.43 21.42
N THR A 133 3.74 18.03 20.37
CA THR A 133 4.13 18.97 19.34
C THR A 133 2.88 19.42 18.57
N LYS A 134 2.45 20.67 18.77
CA LYS A 134 1.41 21.35 17.95
C LYS A 134 1.82 21.53 16.47
N SER A 135 2.81 20.78 16.01
CA SER A 135 3.41 20.94 14.69
C SER A 135 2.81 19.97 13.69
N LYS A 136 2.91 20.38 12.42
CA LYS A 136 2.59 19.56 11.25
C LYS A 136 3.12 18.13 11.41
N PRO A 137 2.43 17.12 10.88
CA PRO A 137 2.90 15.75 10.94
C PRO A 137 4.35 15.66 10.39
N PRO A 138 5.20 14.82 10.99
CA PRO A 138 6.57 14.64 10.57
C PRO A 138 6.59 14.19 9.10
N LYS A 139 7.61 14.64 8.37
CA LYS A 139 7.82 14.22 6.99
C LYS A 139 8.32 12.78 6.99
N ILE A 140 7.59 11.90 6.33
CA ILE A 140 7.96 10.49 6.18
C ILE A 140 8.36 10.30 4.71
N ASN A 141 9.66 10.07 4.47
CA ASN A 141 10.17 9.86 3.12
C ASN A 141 10.14 8.37 2.79
N LEU A 142 9.36 8.02 1.78
CA LEU A 142 9.27 6.67 1.24
C LEU A 142 10.00 6.63 -0.10
N HIS A 143 11.03 5.81 -0.16
CA HIS A 143 11.81 5.57 -1.36
C HIS A 143 11.51 4.14 -1.85
N CYS A 144 10.92 4.04 -3.04
CA CYS A 144 10.54 2.77 -3.64
C CYS A 144 11.40 2.53 -4.88
N ASP A 145 12.38 1.64 -4.76
CA ASP A 145 13.08 1.11 -5.93
C ASP A 145 12.22 0.07 -6.66
N GLU A 146 12.47 -0.10 -7.96
CA GLU A 146 11.70 -0.99 -8.83
C GLU A 146 10.17 -0.88 -8.63
N PHE A 147 9.70 0.36 -8.69
CA PHE A 147 8.32 0.73 -8.37
C PHE A 147 7.26 -0.08 -9.13
N ASN A 148 7.57 -0.53 -10.36
CA ASN A 148 6.69 -1.37 -11.16
C ASN A 148 6.36 -2.72 -10.51
N GLU A 149 7.25 -3.31 -9.71
CA GLU A 149 6.98 -4.58 -9.01
C GLU A 149 6.10 -4.39 -7.78
N LEU A 150 6.24 -3.22 -7.14
CA LEU A 150 5.59 -2.85 -5.87
C LEU A 150 4.21 -2.20 -6.04
N MET A 151 3.78 -1.94 -7.28
CA MET A 151 2.49 -1.34 -7.54
C MET A 151 1.33 -2.32 -7.32
N GLY A 152 0.71 -2.21 -6.14
CA GLY A 152 -0.59 -2.78 -5.78
C GLY A 152 -1.71 -1.73 -5.66
N ASP A 153 -2.93 -2.19 -5.41
CA ASP A 153 -4.12 -1.35 -5.23
C ASP A 153 -4.00 -0.45 -3.98
N GLU A 154 -3.21 -0.86 -2.99
CA GLU A 154 -2.95 -0.15 -1.73
C GLU A 154 -2.00 1.04 -1.91
N PHE A 155 -1.13 1.00 -2.92
CA PHE A 155 -0.14 2.05 -3.16
C PHE A 155 -0.77 3.33 -3.72
N ILE A 156 -1.82 3.21 -4.54
CA ILE A 156 -2.52 4.36 -5.14
C ILE A 156 -3.11 5.29 -4.05
N PRO A 157 -3.86 4.78 -3.05
CA PRO A 157 -4.27 5.56 -1.88
C PRO A 157 -3.13 6.24 -1.15
N LEU A 158 -1.97 5.59 -1.01
CA LEU A 158 -0.81 6.16 -0.33
C LEU A 158 -0.31 7.44 -1.01
N ILE A 159 -0.16 7.42 -2.34
CA ILE A 159 0.24 8.63 -3.10
C ILE A 159 -0.85 9.70 -2.99
N ASN A 160 -2.12 9.32 -3.16
CA ASN A 160 -3.23 10.26 -3.23
C ASN A 160 -3.55 10.95 -1.89
N LYS A 161 -3.47 10.22 -0.78
CA LYS A 161 -3.97 10.66 0.53
C LYS A 161 -2.87 10.76 1.59
N GLY A 162 -1.72 10.12 1.37
CA GLY A 162 -0.61 10.14 2.33
C GLY A 162 0.00 11.53 2.55
N ARG A 163 -0.14 12.45 1.58
CA ARG A 163 0.37 13.83 1.70
C ARG A 163 -0.17 14.56 2.94
N GLY A 164 -1.42 14.29 3.32
CA GLY A 164 -2.03 14.89 4.52
C GLY A 164 -1.36 14.45 5.83
N ALA A 165 -0.72 13.28 5.82
CA ALA A 165 -0.01 12.69 6.95
C ALA A 165 1.51 12.95 6.92
N GLY A 166 1.99 13.77 5.98
CA GLY A 166 3.41 14.06 5.82
C GLY A 166 4.19 13.05 4.97
N MET A 167 3.52 12.09 4.31
CA MET A 167 4.17 11.15 3.39
C MET A 167 4.72 11.86 2.16
N GLN A 168 5.97 11.55 1.82
CA GLN A 168 6.65 11.98 0.60
C GLN A 168 7.15 10.74 -0.13
N VAL A 169 6.56 10.43 -1.29
CA VAL A 169 6.87 9.21 -2.04
C VAL A 169 7.81 9.56 -3.20
N THR A 170 8.95 8.88 -3.27
CA THR A 170 9.87 8.89 -4.40
C THR A 170 9.95 7.49 -4.97
N ALA A 171 9.43 7.32 -6.18
CA ALA A 171 9.39 6.04 -6.88
C ALA A 171 10.40 6.03 -8.02
N TYR A 172 11.19 4.96 -8.12
CA TYR A 172 12.19 4.75 -9.16
C TYR A 172 11.71 3.64 -10.10
N THR A 173 11.72 3.89 -11.40
CA THR A 173 11.34 2.92 -12.43
C THR A 173 12.26 3.06 -13.64
N GLN A 174 12.38 2.00 -14.43
CA GLN A 174 13.16 2.00 -15.67
C GLN A 174 12.37 2.56 -16.86
N THR A 175 11.11 2.13 -17.02
CA THR A 175 10.24 2.59 -18.11
C THR A 175 8.82 2.90 -17.63
N LEU A 176 8.09 3.71 -18.41
CA LEU A 176 6.65 3.92 -18.21
C LEU A 176 5.84 2.69 -18.62
N SER A 177 6.35 1.92 -19.59
CA SER A 177 5.69 0.71 -20.07
C SER A 177 5.62 -0.38 -19.00
N ASP A 178 6.63 -0.49 -18.13
CA ASP A 178 6.59 -1.45 -17.00
C ASP A 178 5.48 -1.10 -16.00
N ILE A 179 5.28 0.19 -15.75
CA ILE A 179 4.17 0.71 -14.92
C ILE A 179 2.83 0.41 -15.59
N GLU A 180 2.71 0.66 -16.90
CA GLU A 180 1.48 0.40 -17.66
C GLU A 180 1.11 -1.08 -17.70
N ALA A 181 2.10 -1.95 -17.94
CA ALA A 181 1.95 -3.40 -17.95
C ALA A 181 1.46 -3.92 -16.59
N ARG A 182 1.98 -3.37 -15.48
CA ARG A 182 1.55 -3.78 -14.14
C ARG A 182 0.14 -3.32 -13.79
N ILE A 183 -0.22 -2.08 -14.08
CA ILE A 183 -1.56 -1.53 -13.82
C ILE A 183 -2.61 -2.14 -14.75
N GLY A 184 -2.20 -2.59 -15.95
CA GLY A 184 -3.09 -3.14 -16.96
C GLY A 184 -4.02 -2.11 -17.60
N SER A 185 -3.78 -0.81 -17.38
CA SER A 185 -4.59 0.28 -17.92
C SER A 185 -3.78 1.56 -18.11
N LYS A 186 -3.75 2.04 -19.36
CA LYS A 186 -3.15 3.33 -19.71
C LYS A 186 -3.74 4.51 -18.94
N ALA A 187 -5.06 4.49 -18.70
CA ALA A 187 -5.76 5.57 -18.00
C ALA A 187 -5.35 5.64 -16.52
N LYS A 188 -5.34 4.51 -15.81
CA LYS A 188 -4.88 4.44 -14.41
C LYS A 188 -3.38 4.75 -14.29
N THR A 189 -2.59 4.37 -15.29
CA THR A 189 -1.15 4.72 -15.37
C THR A 189 -0.95 6.23 -15.49
N GLY A 190 -1.67 6.88 -16.41
CA GLY A 190 -1.68 8.34 -16.53
C GLY A 190 -2.13 9.04 -15.25
N GLN A 191 -3.13 8.50 -14.56
CA GLN A 191 -3.56 9.03 -13.27
C GLN A 191 -2.47 8.90 -12.20
N THR A 192 -1.88 7.71 -12.07
CA THR A 192 -0.88 7.42 -11.03
C THR A 192 0.38 8.25 -11.24
N THR A 193 0.88 8.32 -12.47
CA THR A 193 2.00 9.18 -12.85
C THR A 193 1.69 10.66 -12.64
N GLY A 194 0.46 11.10 -12.93
CA GLY A 194 0.00 12.47 -12.68
C GLY A 194 -0.09 12.87 -11.20
N ASN A 195 -0.19 11.91 -10.28
CA ASN A 195 -0.16 12.18 -8.85
C ASN A 195 1.25 12.52 -8.34
N PHE A 196 2.29 12.17 -9.09
CA PHE A 196 3.66 12.61 -8.80
C PHE A 196 3.85 14.05 -9.29
N ASN A 197 4.02 14.97 -8.33
CA ASN A 197 4.22 16.39 -8.64
C ASN A 197 5.57 16.69 -9.29
N THR A 198 6.55 15.79 -9.15
CA THR A 198 7.92 15.98 -9.63
C THR A 198 8.34 14.74 -10.39
N LEU A 199 8.84 14.96 -11.60
CA LEU A 199 9.33 13.92 -12.49
C LEU A 199 10.79 14.21 -12.80
N LEU A 200 11.66 13.29 -12.42
CA LEU A 200 13.07 13.31 -12.78
C LEU A 200 13.30 12.22 -13.81
N MET A 201 13.71 12.61 -15.01
CA MET A 201 14.02 11.66 -16.07
C MET A 201 15.51 11.66 -16.36
N CYS A 202 16.12 10.49 -16.24
CA CYS A 202 17.47 10.23 -16.72
C CYS A 202 17.42 9.77 -18.19
N ARG A 203 18.57 9.39 -18.76
CA ARG A 203 18.63 8.91 -20.15
C ARG A 203 17.69 7.70 -20.34
N VAL A 204 16.73 7.84 -21.23
CA VAL A 204 15.77 6.79 -21.60
C VAL A 204 16.11 6.21 -22.98
N LYS A 205 15.90 4.90 -23.14
CA LYS A 205 16.08 4.20 -24.43
C LYS A 205 14.77 4.04 -25.20
N GLU A 206 13.64 4.05 -24.50
CA GLU A 206 12.33 3.80 -25.06
C GLU A 206 11.71 5.08 -25.67
N PRO A 207 11.27 5.05 -26.95
CA PRO A 207 10.65 6.20 -27.61
C PRO A 207 9.37 6.68 -26.91
N ALA A 208 8.51 5.78 -26.45
CA ALA A 208 7.24 6.14 -25.79
C ALA A 208 7.48 6.94 -24.49
N THR A 209 8.45 6.53 -23.68
CA THR A 209 8.86 7.26 -22.48
C THR A 209 9.46 8.63 -22.83
N ALA A 210 10.24 8.73 -23.92
CA ALA A 210 10.78 10.00 -24.40
C ALA A 210 9.71 10.96 -24.94
N GLU A 211 8.70 10.43 -25.63
CA GLU A 211 7.54 11.22 -26.08
C GLU A 211 6.72 11.76 -24.91
N PHE A 212 6.49 10.94 -23.88
CA PHE A 212 5.83 11.39 -22.65
C PHE A 212 6.60 12.52 -21.97
N PHE A 213 7.93 12.45 -21.92
CA PHE A 213 8.77 13.53 -21.41
C PHE A 213 8.58 14.82 -22.21
N ASN A 214 8.69 14.74 -23.54
CA ASN A 214 8.53 15.90 -24.40
C ASN A 214 7.15 16.55 -24.26
N ALA A 215 6.09 15.75 -24.19
CA ALA A 215 4.73 16.24 -23.96
C ALA A 215 4.58 16.94 -22.60
N SER A 216 5.20 16.38 -21.56
CA SER A 216 5.18 16.95 -20.20
C SER A 216 5.97 18.26 -20.13
N ALA A 217 7.15 18.33 -20.76
CA ALA A 217 7.98 19.53 -20.82
C ALA A 217 7.35 20.66 -21.67
N GLN A 218 6.69 20.32 -22.78
CA GLN A 218 6.00 21.31 -23.62
C GLN A 218 4.76 21.92 -22.93
N ARG A 219 4.05 21.15 -22.10
CA ARG A 219 2.95 21.70 -21.28
C ARG A 219 3.42 22.79 -20.32
N CYS A 220 4.61 22.66 -19.73
CA CYS A 220 5.21 23.71 -18.90
C CYS A 220 5.47 25.00 -19.69
N HIS A 221 5.92 24.91 -20.95
CA HIS A 221 6.20 26.07 -21.80
C HIS A 221 4.93 26.80 -22.27
N ASN A 222 3.82 26.09 -22.45
CA ASN A 222 2.54 26.72 -22.84
C ASN A 222 1.80 27.34 -21.64
N LEU A 223 1.95 26.78 -20.43
CA LEU A 223 1.43 27.38 -19.19
C LEU A 223 2.17 28.69 -18.84
N SER A 224 3.47 28.79 -19.13
CA SER A 224 4.22 30.06 -18.94
C SER A 224 3.86 31.15 -19.96
N LYS A 225 3.17 30.81 -21.05
CA LYS A 225 2.71 31.79 -22.07
C LYS A 225 1.32 32.37 -21.78
N HIS A 226 0.62 31.88 -20.77
CA HIS A 226 -0.69 32.40 -20.34
C HIS A 226 -0.67 33.04 -18.94
N GLY A 227 0.50 33.14 -18.32
CA GLY A 227 0.74 34.01 -17.18
C GLY A 227 1.59 35.19 -17.62
N ASP A 228 1.01 36.40 -17.62
CA ASP A 228 1.70 37.65 -17.87
C ASP A 228 2.96 37.79 -16.99
N ILE A 229 4.13 37.57 -17.59
CA ILE A 229 5.40 38.06 -17.04
C ILE A 229 5.78 39.26 -17.89
N LYS A 230 5.34 40.45 -17.45
CA LYS A 230 5.94 41.72 -17.88
C LYS A 230 7.40 41.71 -17.43
N TYR A 231 8.31 41.55 -18.38
CA TYR A 231 9.69 41.93 -18.19
C TYR A 231 9.75 43.46 -18.24
N ASP A 232 9.96 44.10 -17.08
CA ASP A 232 10.46 45.47 -17.04
C ASP A 232 11.97 45.45 -17.28
N ARG A 233 12.46 46.43 -18.04
CA ARG A 233 13.83 46.52 -18.54
C ARG A 233 14.81 47.01 -17.51
#